data_AF-A0A942GEZ0-F1
#
_entry.id   AF-A0A942GEZ0-F1
#
_cell.length_a   1.000
_cell.length_b   1.000
_cell.length_c   1.000
_cell.angle_alpha   90.00
_cell.angle_beta   90.00
_cell.angle_gamma   90.00
#
_symmetry.space_group_name_H-M   'P 1'
#
loop_
_entity.id
_entity.type
_entity.pdbx_description
1 polymer ?
#
loop_
_entity_poly.entity_id
_entity_poly.type
_entity_poly.pdbx_seq_one_letter_code
_entity_poly.pdbx_strand_id
1 'polypeptide(L)'
;METFEEITSFVDNELKDHSIICRIKSLIDENSVIKTEYMRQTRIKELLKKRCCRAISPDHLVINIKQQLFCIIDSSDKDNTSSRN
;
A
#
# COMPACT_ATOMS: atom_id res chain seq x y z
N MET A 1 11.37 3.00 -23.28
CA MET A 1 12.23 3.26 -22.11
C MET A 1 11.40 3.90 -21.01
N GLU A 2 10.63 4.95 -21.32
CA GLU A 2 9.74 5.66 -20.37
C GLU A 2 8.70 4.79 -19.65
N THR A 3 8.03 3.83 -20.31
CA THR A 3 6.99 3.02 -19.66
C THR A 3 7.52 2.15 -18.51
N PHE A 4 8.78 1.71 -18.56
CA PHE A 4 9.36 0.95 -17.46
C PHE A 4 9.67 1.82 -16.25
N GLU A 5 10.05 3.08 -16.46
CA GLU A 5 10.25 4.06 -15.39
C GLU A 5 8.92 4.45 -14.74
N GLU A 6 7.87 4.56 -15.55
CA GLU A 6 6.51 4.77 -15.06
C GLU A 6 6.02 3.60 -14.19
N ILE A 7 6.30 2.36 -14.57
CA ILE A 7 5.99 1.17 -13.75
C ILE A 7 6.79 1.20 -12.44
N THR A 8 8.07 1.56 -12.47
CA THR A 8 8.88 1.72 -11.25
C THR A 8 8.26 2.76 -10.33
N SER A 9 7.92 3.93 -10.87
CA SER A 9 7.26 5.02 -10.12
C SER A 9 5.90 4.58 -9.56
N PHE A 10 5.16 3.74 -10.31
CA PHE A 10 3.90 3.17 -9.87
C PHE A 10 4.09 2.18 -8.71
N VAL A 11 5.05 1.25 -8.82
CA VAL A 11 5.40 0.29 -7.76
C VAL A 11 5.85 1.03 -6.49
N ASP A 12 6.52 2.17 -6.65
CA ASP A 12 6.99 3.03 -5.57
C ASP A 12 5.95 3.97 -4.96
N ASN A 13 4.72 3.96 -5.50
CA ASN A 13 3.65 4.88 -5.11
C ASN A 13 4.05 6.36 -5.23
N GLU A 14 4.93 6.68 -6.18
CA GLU A 14 5.41 8.05 -6.41
C GLU A 14 4.53 8.82 -7.41
N LEU A 15 3.71 8.09 -8.17
CA LEU A 15 2.75 8.68 -9.10
C LEU A 15 1.59 9.34 -8.37
N LYS A 16 1.30 10.60 -8.73
CA LYS A 16 0.18 11.38 -8.20
C LYS A 16 -0.94 11.60 -9.22
N ASP A 17 -0.61 11.56 -10.50
CA ASP A 17 -1.57 11.77 -11.56
C ASP A 17 -2.46 10.53 -11.73
N HIS A 18 -3.76 10.71 -11.52
CA HIS A 18 -4.74 9.64 -11.60
C HIS A 18 -4.90 9.07 -13.01
N SER A 19 -4.74 9.89 -14.05
CA SER A 19 -4.85 9.46 -15.44
C SER A 19 -3.72 8.49 -15.80
N ILE A 20 -2.50 8.79 -15.35
CA ILE A 20 -1.32 7.95 -15.55
C ILE A 20 -1.48 6.64 -14.76
N ILE A 21 -1.93 6.72 -13.52
CA ILE A 21 -2.21 5.54 -12.68
C ILE A 21 -3.20 4.60 -13.37
N CYS A 22 -4.32 5.13 -13.89
CA CYS A 22 -5.32 4.33 -14.58
C CYS A 22 -4.75 3.70 -15.85
N ARG A 23 -3.98 4.46 -16.65
CA ARG A 23 -3.31 3.93 -17.85
C ARG A 23 -2.36 2.78 -17.51
N ILE A 24 -1.53 2.92 -16.48
CA ILE A 24 -0.58 1.86 -16.08
C ILE A 24 -1.33 0.61 -15.61
N LYS A 25 -2.42 0.77 -14.85
CA LYS A 25 -3.26 -0.37 -14.45
C LYS A 25 -3.80 -1.13 -15.67
N SER A 26 -4.37 -0.42 -16.64
CA SER A 26 -4.83 -1.04 -17.90
C SER A 26 -3.69 -1.74 -18.64
N LEU A 27 -2.50 -1.13 -18.72
CA LEU A 27 -1.34 -1.74 -19.36
C LEU A 27 -0.86 -3.01 -18.64
N ILE A 28 -0.92 -3.06 -17.31
CA ILE A 28 -0.60 -4.26 -16.53
C ILE A 28 -1.61 -5.39 -16.83
N ASP A 29 -2.89 -5.05 -17.04
CA ASP A 29 -3.92 -6.04 -17.31
C ASP A 29 -3.85 -6.58 -18.75
N GLU A 30 -3.58 -5.70 -19.73
CA GLU A 30 -3.67 -6.01 -21.16
C GLU A 30 -2.34 -6.51 -21.76
N ASN A 31 -1.19 -6.11 -21.21
CA ASN A 31 0.11 -6.44 -21.77
C ASN A 31 0.91 -7.38 -20.85
N SER A 32 1.12 -8.62 -21.32
CA SER A 32 1.80 -9.68 -20.55
C SER A 32 3.25 -9.36 -20.20
N VAL A 33 3.97 -8.60 -21.03
CA VAL A 33 5.35 -8.19 -20.77
C VAL A 33 5.39 -7.17 -19.63
N ILE A 34 4.50 -6.18 -19.68
CA ILE A 34 4.33 -5.15 -18.64
C ILE A 34 3.90 -5.79 -17.32
N LYS A 35 2.94 -6.71 -17.36
CA LYS A 35 2.51 -7.48 -16.20
C LYS A 35 3.66 -8.22 -15.54
N THR A 36 4.46 -8.92 -16.35
CA THR A 36 5.62 -9.68 -15.86
C THR A 36 6.63 -8.75 -15.18
N GLU A 37 6.90 -7.59 -15.79
CA GLU A 37 7.81 -6.61 -15.21
C GLU A 37 7.29 -6.03 -13.90
N TYR A 38 6.03 -5.64 -13.84
CA TYR A 38 5.37 -5.16 -12.62
C TYR A 38 5.48 -6.18 -11.49
N MET A 39 5.19 -7.46 -11.77
CA MET A 39 5.30 -8.54 -10.80
C MET A 39 6.74 -8.73 -10.32
N ARG A 40 7.72 -8.63 -11.23
CA ARG A 40 9.15 -8.73 -10.91
C ARG A 40 9.58 -7.60 -9.96
N GLN A 41 9.28 -6.35 -10.30
CA GLN A 41 9.66 -5.20 -9.47
C GLN A 41 8.97 -5.22 -8.10
N THR A 42 7.68 -5.54 -8.06
CA THR A 42 6.93 -5.71 -6.81
C THR A 42 7.59 -6.77 -5.92
N ARG A 43 7.99 -7.91 -6.50
CA ARG A 43 8.67 -8.97 -5.75
C ARG A 43 10.02 -8.53 -5.21
N ILE A 44 10.82 -7.81 -6.01
CA ILE A 44 12.11 -7.27 -5.58
C ILE A 44 11.92 -6.32 -4.39
N LYS A 45 10.93 -5.42 -4.48
CA LYS A 45 10.59 -4.48 -3.40
C LYS A 45 10.23 -5.19 -2.10
N GLU A 46 9.43 -6.25 -2.17
CA GLU A 46 9.09 -7.07 -0.99
C GLU A 46 10.33 -7.72 -0.35
N LEU A 47 11.22 -8.30 -1.17
CA LEU A 47 12.44 -8.93 -0.69
C LEU A 47 13.37 -7.93 -0.02
N LEU A 48 13.52 -6.75 -0.61
CA LEU A 48 14.31 -5.64 -0.03
C LEU A 48 13.68 -5.14 1.27
N LYS A 49 12.36 -4.95 1.31
CA LYS A 49 11.64 -4.61 2.54
C LYS A 49 11.94 -5.62 3.65
N LYS A 50 11.79 -6.92 3.39
CA LYS A 50 12.11 -7.97 4.38
C LYS A 50 13.57 -7.94 4.85
N ARG A 51 14.52 -7.71 3.94
CA ARG A 51 15.94 -7.62 4.29
C ARG A 51 16.26 -6.39 5.15
N CYS A 52 15.60 -5.27 4.86
CA CYS A 52 15.85 -3.98 5.51
C CYS A 52 15.02 -3.74 6.79
N CYS A 53 13.91 -4.45 7.00
CA CYS A 53 13.01 -4.31 8.16
C CYS A 53 13.59 -4.81 9.50
N ARG A 54 14.91 -4.89 9.69
CA ARG A 54 15.54 -5.41 10.92
C ARG A 54 15.46 -4.46 12.12
N ALA A 55 14.86 -3.27 11.99
CA ALA A 55 14.66 -2.37 13.10
C ALA A 55 13.42 -2.77 13.90
N ILE A 56 13.60 -3.19 15.16
CA ILE A 56 12.51 -3.34 16.11
C ILE A 56 11.93 -1.94 16.37
N SER A 57 10.62 -1.78 16.15
CA SER A 57 9.95 -0.52 16.50
C SER A 57 9.96 -0.33 18.02
N PRO A 58 10.27 0.87 18.54
CA PRO A 58 10.22 1.15 19.97
C PRO A 58 8.87 0.78 20.61
N ASP A 59 8.90 0.13 21.77
CA ASP A 59 7.70 -0.39 22.45
C ASP A 59 6.63 0.67 22.70
N HIS A 60 7.04 1.89 23.08
CA HIS A 60 6.11 2.99 23.33
C HIS A 60 5.30 3.38 22.09
N LEU A 61 5.87 3.27 20.88
CA LEU A 61 5.14 3.51 19.63
C LEU A 61 4.16 2.38 19.36
N VAL A 62 4.56 1.13 19.58
CA VAL A 62 3.69 -0.03 19.40
C VAL A 62 2.49 0.04 20.34
N ILE A 63 2.71 0.39 21.61
CA ILE A 63 1.65 0.54 22.62
C ILE A 63 0.70 1.67 22.23
N ASN A 64 1.22 2.84 21.87
CA ASN A 64 0.41 3.99 21.48
C ASN A 64 -0.47 3.69 20.26
N ILE A 65 0.09 3.05 19.21
CA ILE A 65 -0.67 2.66 18.02
C ILE A 65 -1.79 1.67 18.40
N LYS A 66 -1.49 0.67 19.24
CA LYS A 66 -2.51 -0.30 19.70
C LYS A 66 -3.64 0.37 20.46
N GLN A 67 -3.33 1.33 21.34
CA GLN A 67 -4.34 2.09 22.08
C GLN A 67 -5.22 2.92 21.15
N GLN A 68 -4.63 3.61 20.16
CA GLN A 68 -5.39 4.38 19.19
C GLN A 68 -6.33 3.49 18.35
N LEU A 69 -5.85 2.34 17.89
CA LEU A 69 -6.67 1.39 17.14
C LEU A 69 -7.84 0.85 17.99
N PHE A 70 -7.60 0.53 19.27
CA PHE A 70 -8.65 0.09 20.19
C PHE A 70 -9.72 1.16 20.38
N CYS A 71 -9.34 2.42 20.60
CA CYS A 71 -10.29 3.53 20.69
C CYS A 71 -11.13 3.72 19.43
N ILE A 72 -10.53 3.55 18.24
CA ILE A 72 -11.26 3.66 16.96
C ILE A 72 -12.30 2.55 16.84
N ILE A 73 -11.93 1.31 17.16
CA ILE A 73 -12.82 0.14 17.08
C ILE A 73 -13.98 0.28 18.08
N ASP A 74 -13.68 0.64 19.34
CA ASP A 74 -14.69 0.83 20.40
C ASP A 74 -15.64 2.00 20.10
N SER A 75 -15.18 3.01 19.36
CA SER A 75 -16.03 4.14 18.96
C SER A 75 -16.96 3.76 17.81
N SER A 76 -16.52 2.92 16.87
CA SER A 76 -17.37 2.44 15.77
C SER A 76 -18.53 1.53 16.21
N ASP A 77 -18.44 0.90 17.38
CA ASP A 77 -19.53 0.10 17.94
C ASP A 77 -20.61 0.95 18.65
N LYS A 78 -20.26 2.15 19.11
CA LYS A 78 -21.21 3.07 19.78
C LYS A 78 -22.10 3.85 18.80
N ASP A 79 -21.64 4.05 17.58
CA ASP A 79 -22.43 4.77 16.56
C ASP A 79 -23.52 3.90 15.91
N ASN A 80 -23.43 2.57 16.02
CA ASN A 80 -24.44 1.64 15.47
C ASN A 80 -25.64 1.37 16.39
N THR A 81 -25.62 1.85 17.65
CA THR A 81 -26.70 1.61 18.62
C THR A 81 -27.58 2.84 18.90
N SER A 82 -27.23 4.02 18.37
CA SER A 82 -27.98 5.27 18.59
C SER A 82 -29.10 5.54 17.55
N SER A 83 -29.21 4.73 16.49
CA SER A 83 -30.24 4.88 15.44
C SER A 83 -31.45 3.92 15.57
N ARG A 84 -31.62 3.30 16.74
CA ARG A 84 -32.80 2.46 17.06
C ARG A 84 -33.41 2.91 18.38
N ASN A 85 -34.13 4.02 18.36
CA ASN A 85 -35.23 4.32 19.28
C ASN A 85 -36.26 5.18 18.55
#